data_AF-A0AA41R7X5-F1
#
_entry.id   AF-A0AA41R7X5-F1
#
_cell.length_a   1.000
_cell.length_b   1.000
_cell.length_c   1.000
_cell.angle_alpha   90.00
_cell.angle_beta   90.00
_cell.angle_gamma   90.00
#
_symmetry.space_group_name_H-M   'P 1'
#
loop_
_entity.id
_entity.type
_entity.pdbx_description
1 polymer ?
#
loop_
_entity_poly.entity_id
_entity_poly.type
_entity_poly.pdbx_seq_one_letter_code
_entity_poly.pdbx_strand_id
1 'polypeptide(L)'
;MGKSSTIRARIEPDLKCKAEHIFQQLGLTTTQAITLFYKQVELKKGLPFDVAIPNEVTRKTFSDTDAGRDLIICNDADDMFKKLGI
;
A
#
# COMPACT_ATOMS: atom_id res chain seq x y z
N MET A 1 -4.02 27.68 21.95
CA MET A 1 -4.13 26.20 21.94
C MET A 1 -3.17 25.66 20.89
N GLY A 2 -2.23 24.81 21.29
CA GLY A 2 -1.04 24.44 20.50
C GLY A 2 -1.42 23.80 19.17
N LYS A 3 -1.19 24.50 18.06
CA LYS A 3 -1.52 24.06 16.69
C LYS A 3 -0.51 23.07 16.09
N SER A 4 0.42 22.55 16.89
CA SER A 4 1.48 21.66 16.41
C SER A 4 1.84 20.62 17.47
N SER A 5 2.05 19.39 17.00
CA SER A 5 2.64 18.28 17.76
C SER A 5 3.95 17.89 17.09
N THR A 6 4.95 17.53 17.88
CA THR A 6 6.28 17.16 17.36
C THR A 6 6.41 15.65 17.26
N ILE A 7 6.87 15.17 16.11
CA ILE A 7 7.18 13.75 15.89
C ILE A 7 8.69 13.58 16.02
N ARG A 8 9.13 12.62 16.86
CA ARG A 8 10.54 12.23 17.02
C ARG A 8 10.65 10.72 16.91
N ALA A 9 11.48 10.24 16.00
CA ALA A 9 11.77 8.82 15.83
C ALA A 9 13.27 8.63 15.54
N ARG A 10 13.84 7.54 16.06
CA ARG A 10 15.19 7.10 15.67
C ARG A 10 15.08 6.23 14.43
N ILE A 11 15.93 6.48 13.46
CA ILE A 11 16.02 5.72 12.21
C ILE A 11 17.49 5.52 11.87
N GLU A 12 17.78 4.43 11.17
CA GLU A 12 19.11 4.16 10.62
C GLU A 12 19.55 5.31 9.70
N PRO A 13 20.79 5.83 9.83
CA PRO A 13 21.28 6.95 9.02
C PRO A 13 21.19 6.69 7.51
N ASP A 14 21.56 5.47 7.09
CA ASP A 14 21.51 5.09 5.67
C ASP A 14 20.09 5.04 5.12
N LEU A 15 19.14 4.55 5.93
CA LEU A 15 17.73 4.53 5.58
C LEU A 15 17.19 5.96 5.42
N LYS A 16 17.56 6.85 6.34
CA LYS A 16 17.20 8.28 6.28
C LYS A 16 17.69 8.90 4.98
N CYS A 17 18.98 8.78 4.67
CA CYS A 17 19.59 9.40 3.50
C CYS A 17 18.93 8.90 2.20
N LYS A 18 18.68 7.59 2.09
CA LYS A 18 18.02 7.01 0.92
C LYS A 18 16.58 7.51 0.76
N ALA A 19 15.81 7.53 1.85
CA ALA A 19 14.43 8.02 1.80
C ALA A 19 14.35 9.51 1.46
N GLU A 20 15.21 10.34 2.05
CA GLU A 20 15.26 11.78 1.78
C GLU A 20 15.66 12.08 0.33
N HIS A 21 16.54 11.29 -0.27
CA HIS A 21 16.86 11.40 -1.69
C HIS A 21 15.63 11.14 -2.58
N ILE A 22 14.86 10.10 -2.28
CA ILE A 22 13.62 9.80 -3.02
C ILE A 22 12.60 10.92 -2.83
N PHE A 23 12.42 11.43 -1.61
CA PHE A 23 11.51 12.54 -1.36
C PHE A 23 11.90 13.80 -2.15
N GLN A 24 13.20 14.10 -2.24
CA GLN A 24 13.69 15.21 -3.06
C GLN A 24 13.38 15.03 -4.55
N GLN A 25 13.55 13.82 -5.09
CA GLN A 25 13.17 13.52 -6.47
C GLN A 25 11.68 13.71 -6.72
N LEU A 26 10.85 13.45 -5.70
CA LEU A 26 9.40 13.68 -5.72
C LEU A 26 8.98 15.12 -5.38
N GLY A 27 9.93 16.02 -5.11
CA GLY A 27 9.64 17.42 -4.72
C GLY A 27 9.05 17.57 -3.31
N LEU A 28 9.30 16.60 -2.43
CA LEU A 28 8.77 16.56 -1.07
C LEU A 28 9.88 16.76 -0.02
N THR A 29 9.54 17.50 1.03
CA THR A 29 10.31 17.50 2.27
C THR A 29 9.95 16.30 3.14
N THR A 30 10.85 15.89 4.04
CA THR A 30 10.60 14.83 5.02
C THR A 30 9.32 15.09 5.84
N THR A 31 9.09 16.35 6.24
CA THR A 31 7.88 16.74 6.97
C THR A 31 6.61 16.56 6.15
N GLN A 32 6.63 16.89 4.85
CA GLN A 32 5.48 16.68 3.97
C GLN A 32 5.21 15.19 3.77
N ALA A 33 6.26 14.38 3.55
CA ALA A 33 6.12 12.93 3.41
C ALA A 33 5.52 12.28 4.66
N ILE A 34 6.01 12.64 5.86
CA ILE A 34 5.45 12.17 7.13
C ILE A 34 4.00 12.64 7.29
N THR A 35 3.70 13.89 6.95
CA THR A 35 2.32 14.41 7.02
C THR A 35 1.36 13.62 6.12
N LEU A 36 1.80 13.31 4.90
CA LEU A 36 1.03 12.49 3.95
C LEU A 36 0.79 11.08 4.49
N PHE A 37 1.79 10.47 5.11
CA PHE A 37 1.64 9.17 5.78
C PHE A 37 0.51 9.19 6.82
N TYR A 38 0.49 10.17 7.73
CA TYR A 38 -0.58 10.29 8.73
C TYR A 38 -1.95 10.54 8.10
N LYS A 39 -2.01 11.35 7.03
CA LYS A 39 -3.25 11.58 6.29
C LYS A 39 -3.80 10.34 5.63
N GLN A 40 -2.93 9.49 5.09
CA GLN A 40 -3.34 8.21 4.52
C GLN A 40 -3.83 7.25 5.61
N VAL A 41 -3.20 7.24 6.79
CA VAL A 41 -3.66 6.44 7.93
C VAL A 41 -5.07 6.87 8.39
N GLU A 42 -5.28 8.17 8.52
CA GLU A 42 -6.59 8.76 8.84
C GLU A 42 -7.65 8.39 7.81
N LEU A 43 -7.33 8.53 6.51
CA LEU A 43 -8.26 8.27 5.41
C LEU A 43 -8.65 6.78 5.30
N LYS A 44 -7.66 5.88 5.39
CA LYS A 44 -7.88 4.44 5.20
C LYS A 44 -8.33 3.71 6.47
N LYS A 45 -8.32 4.38 7.63
CA LYS A 45 -8.52 3.75 8.95
C LYS A 45 -7.60 2.52 9.14
N GLY A 46 -6.38 2.60 8.64
CA GLY A 46 -5.44 1.49 8.54
C GLY A 46 -4.08 1.97 8.02
N LEU A 47 -3.13 1.05 7.83
CA LEU A 47 -1.83 1.42 7.29
C LEU A 47 -1.93 1.83 5.81
N PRO A 48 -1.09 2.76 5.34
CA PRO A 48 -1.23 3.32 4.00
C PRO A 48 -0.73 2.38 2.89
N PHE A 49 -0.16 1.25 3.28
CA PHE A 49 0.31 0.14 2.47
C PHE A 49 -0.26 -1.16 3.03
N ASP A 50 -0.35 -2.19 2.19
CA ASP A 50 -0.87 -3.49 2.59
C ASP A 50 0.08 -4.15 3.59
N VAL A 51 -0.41 -4.38 4.81
CA VAL A 51 0.32 -5.11 5.85
C VAL A 51 -0.23 -6.51 5.93
N ALA A 52 0.08 -7.28 4.90
CA ALA A 52 -0.19 -8.70 4.86
C ALA A 52 1.09 -9.41 4.44
N ILE A 53 1.55 -10.35 5.27
CA ILE A 53 2.25 -11.51 4.73
C ILE A 53 1.12 -12.38 4.17
N PRO A 54 0.93 -12.47 2.84
CA PRO A 54 -0.16 -13.26 2.31
C PRO A 54 0.02 -14.69 2.79
N ASN A 55 -1.04 -15.35 3.24
CA ASN A 55 -0.93 -16.74 3.67
C ASN A 55 -0.55 -17.63 2.46
N GLU A 56 -0.22 -18.90 2.72
CA GLU A 56 0.23 -19.80 1.65
C GLU A 56 -0.76 -19.90 0.49
N VAL A 57 -2.06 -19.92 0.80
CA VAL A 57 -3.14 -19.95 -0.20
C VAL A 57 -3.12 -18.68 -1.05
N THR A 58 -3.12 -17.49 -0.44
CA THR A 58 -3.10 -16.22 -1.17
C THR A 58 -1.84 -16.07 -2.04
N ARG A 59 -0.67 -16.48 -1.54
CA ARG A 59 0.57 -16.47 -2.33
C ARG A 59 0.48 -17.39 -3.54
N LYS A 60 -0.04 -18.60 -3.34
CA LYS A 60 -0.22 -19.56 -4.44
C LYS A 60 -1.21 -19.00 -5.48
N THR A 61 -2.35 -18.47 -5.04
CA THR A 61 -3.34 -17.84 -5.93
C THR A 61 -2.73 -16.72 -6.79
N PHE A 62 -1.92 -15.83 -6.20
CA PHE A 62 -1.22 -14.80 -6.97
C PHE A 62 -0.26 -15.39 -8.01
N SER A 63 0.56 -16.37 -7.61
CA SER A 63 1.50 -17.05 -8.53
C SER A 63 0.79 -17.76 -9.69
N ASP A 64 -0.33 -18.43 -9.42
CA ASP A 64 -1.12 -19.11 -10.46
C ASP A 64 -1.79 -18.10 -11.39
N THR A 65 -2.37 -17.03 -10.84
CA THR A 65 -3.01 -15.95 -11.61
C THR A 65 -2.00 -15.23 -12.52
N ASP A 66 -0.84 -14.83 -11.99
CA ASP A 66 0.23 -14.14 -12.75
C ASP A 66 0.79 -15.02 -13.87
N ALA A 67 0.76 -16.34 -13.69
CA ALA A 67 1.17 -17.32 -14.69
C ALA A 67 0.04 -17.72 -15.67
N GLY A 68 -1.13 -17.10 -15.56
CA GLY A 68 -2.28 -17.38 -16.42
C GLY A 68 -3.01 -18.71 -16.13
N ARG A 69 -2.78 -19.31 -14.96
CA ARG A 69 -3.44 -20.56 -14.52
C ARG A 69 -4.68 -20.24 -13.69
N ASP A 70 -5.64 -21.15 -13.72
CA ASP A 70 -6.87 -21.10 -12.92
C ASP A 70 -7.68 -19.79 -13.05
N LEU A 71 -7.55 -19.11 -14.20
CA LEU A 71 -8.29 -17.89 -14.50
C LEU A 71 -9.67 -18.20 -15.10
N ILE A 72 -10.70 -17.54 -14.58
CA ILE A 72 -12.05 -17.56 -15.17
C ILE A 72 -12.22 -16.31 -16.02
N ILE A 73 -12.25 -16.49 -17.33
CA ILE A 73 -12.50 -15.38 -18.28
C ILE A 73 -14.00 -15.09 -18.30
N CYS A 74 -14.36 -13.81 -18.15
CA CYS A 74 -15.74 -13.33 -18.24
C CYS A 74 -15.87 -12.33 -19.40
N ASN A 75 -16.97 -12.41 -20.14
CA ASN A 75 -17.20 -11.52 -21.28
C ASN A 75 -17.71 -10.14 -20.86
N ASP A 76 -18.52 -10.09 -19.80
CA ASP A 76 -19.10 -8.88 -19.22
C ASP A 76 -19.42 -9.09 -17.72
N ALA A 77 -20.01 -8.07 -17.09
CA ALA A 77 -20.36 -8.12 -15.66
C ALA A 77 -21.45 -9.16 -15.35
N ASP A 78 -22.44 -9.32 -16.24
CA ASP A 78 -23.54 -10.27 -16.02
C ASP A 78 -23.04 -11.73 -16.08
N ASP A 79 -22.15 -12.04 -17.02
CA ASP A 79 -21.45 -13.32 -17.12
C ASP A 79 -20.57 -13.61 -15.90
N MET A 80 -19.91 -12.58 -15.35
CA MET A 80 -19.13 -12.69 -14.11
C MET A 80 -20.01 -13.07 -12.92
N PHE A 81 -21.10 -12.35 -12.68
CA PHE A 81 -22.00 -12.65 -11.55
C PHE A 81 -22.60 -14.05 -11.67
N LYS A 82 -23.04 -14.43 -12.86
CA LYS A 82 -23.53 -15.78 -13.15
C LYS A 82 -22.50 -16.87 -12.84
N LYS A 83 -21.23 -16.67 -13.19
CA LYS A 83 -20.13 -17.62 -12.91
C LYS A 83 -19.74 -17.65 -11.43
N LEU A 84 -19.92 -16.55 -10.71
CA LEU A 84 -19.69 -16.46 -9.27
C LEU A 84 -20.85 -17.02 -8.43
N GLY A 85 -22.00 -17.28 -9.06
CA GLY A 85 -23.19 -17.82 -8.39
C GLY A 85 -23.86 -16.83 -7.43
N ILE A 86 -23.67 -15.53 -7.67
CA ILE A 86 -24.27 -14.42 -6.92
C ILE A 86 -25.11 -13.52 -7.82
#